data_AF-A0A220ULE0-F1
#
_entry.id   AF-A0A220ULE0-F1
#
_cell.length_a   1.000
_cell.length_b   1.000
_cell.length_c   1.000
_cell.angle_alpha   90.00
_cell.angle_beta   90.00
_cell.angle_gamma   90.00
#
_symmetry.space_group_name_H-M   'P 1'
#
loop_
_entity.id
_entity.type
_entity.pdbx_description
1 polymer ?
#
loop_
_entity_poly.entity_id
_entity_poly.type
_entity_poly.pdbx_seq_one_letter_code
_entity_poly.pdbx_strand_id
1 'polypeptide(L)'
;MVKKNSKKAAPATIARNKRATFEYRFEEKMEAGLSLMGWEVKSIRMGKVNLSDCYVFLKNGEAFMHGCTIIPLNTASTHVVCDPIRLKKLLLSRKELDKLAGLVERQGYSIIPISMYWRKGAWVKVEIGLGKGKKDHDKREDTKAREWEVEKARVMKKEKTRG
;
A
#
# COMPACT_ATOMS: atom_id res chain seq x y z
N MET A 1 -15.10 21.58 31.43
CA MET A 1 -14.95 21.27 29.99
C MET A 1 -13.74 20.34 29.80
N VAL A 2 -13.98 19.05 29.55
CA VAL A 2 -12.90 18.04 29.43
C VAL A 2 -12.35 18.06 28.00
N LYS A 3 -11.08 18.47 27.84
CA LYS A 3 -10.34 18.36 26.57
C LYS A 3 -10.15 16.87 26.22
N LYS A 4 -10.87 16.37 25.21
CA LYS A 4 -10.62 15.07 24.57
C LYS A 4 -9.27 15.11 23.87
N ASN A 5 -8.22 14.65 24.54
CA ASN A 5 -6.91 14.43 23.92
C ASN A 5 -6.93 13.06 23.20
N SER A 6 -7.53 13.00 22.02
CA SER A 6 -7.46 11.80 21.18
C SER A 6 -6.10 11.75 20.50
N LYS A 7 -5.09 11.15 21.14
CA LYS A 7 -3.92 10.63 20.43
C LYS A 7 -4.45 9.65 19.39
N LYS A 8 -4.54 10.07 18.12
CA LYS A 8 -4.85 9.15 17.01
C LYS A 8 -3.76 8.09 17.02
N ALA A 9 -4.09 6.89 17.51
CA ALA A 9 -3.21 5.74 17.40
C ALA A 9 -2.80 5.63 15.94
N ALA A 10 -1.48 5.60 15.68
CA ALA A 10 -0.98 5.38 14.33
C ALA A 10 -1.67 4.13 13.76
N PRO A 11 -2.23 4.19 12.55
CA PRO A 11 -2.87 3.02 11.97
C PRO A 11 -1.86 1.89 11.95
N ALA A 12 -2.20 0.75 12.58
CA ALA A 12 -1.31 -0.39 12.65
C ALA A 12 -0.99 -0.84 11.22
N THR A 13 0.24 -0.57 10.79
CA THR A 13 0.67 -0.79 9.40
C THR A 13 0.78 -2.29 9.16
N ILE A 14 0.15 -2.77 8.08
CA ILE A 14 0.15 -4.18 7.69
C ILE A 14 1.33 -4.44 6.77
N ALA A 15 1.39 -3.70 5.65
CA ALA A 15 2.40 -3.86 4.63
C ALA A 15 2.62 -2.54 3.89
N ARG A 16 3.83 -2.35 3.37
CA ARG A 16 4.22 -1.16 2.61
C ARG A 16 4.90 -1.59 1.32
N ASN A 17 4.46 -1.04 0.20
CA ASN A 17 5.12 -1.23 -1.07
C ASN A 17 6.33 -0.27 -1.16
N LYS A 18 7.53 -0.79 -0.88
CA LYS A 18 8.77 0.00 -0.98
C LYS A 18 9.13 0.32 -2.44
N ARG A 19 8.76 -0.56 -3.37
CA ARG A 19 9.01 -0.44 -4.79
C ARG A 19 8.19 0.71 -5.40
N ALA A 20 6.93 0.86 -4.98
CA ALA A 20 6.05 1.95 -5.38
C ALA A 20 6.70 3.35 -5.25
N THR A 21 7.28 3.66 -4.08
CA THR A 21 7.92 4.97 -3.83
C THR A 21 9.24 5.18 -4.58
N PHE A 22 9.88 4.09 -4.99
CA PHE A 22 11.13 4.15 -5.75
C PHE A 22 10.87 4.30 -7.25
N GLU A 23 9.91 3.57 -7.80
CA GLU A 23 9.64 3.57 -9.24
C GLU A 23 8.75 4.71 -9.70
N TYR A 24 7.89 5.22 -8.83
CA TYR A 24 6.85 6.19 -9.20
C TYR A 24 6.92 7.45 -8.35
N ARG A 25 6.59 8.57 -8.99
CA ARG A 25 6.27 9.83 -8.32
C ARG A 25 4.76 9.90 -8.15
N PHE A 26 4.32 10.06 -6.91
CA PHE A 26 2.90 10.19 -6.57
C PHE A 26 2.48 11.64 -6.54
N GLU A 27 1.43 11.97 -7.29
CA GLU A 27 0.84 13.30 -7.29
C GLU A 27 -0.28 13.40 -6.25
N GLU A 28 -1.13 12.39 -6.21
CA GLU A 28 -2.23 12.31 -5.26
C GLU A 28 -2.30 10.92 -4.64
N LYS A 29 -2.75 10.88 -3.39
CA LYS A 29 -2.97 9.65 -2.63
C LYS A 29 -4.36 9.66 -2.02
N MET A 30 -4.97 8.49 -1.97
CA MET A 30 -6.34 8.31 -1.52
C MET A 30 -6.50 6.95 -0.84
N GLU A 31 -7.46 6.87 0.08
CA GLU A 31 -7.72 5.65 0.83
C GLU A 31 -8.89 4.87 0.20
N ALA A 32 -8.68 3.59 -0.10
CA ALA A 32 -9.71 2.66 -0.53
C ALA A 32 -9.98 1.59 0.52
N GLY A 33 -11.25 1.15 0.62
CA GLY A 33 -11.57 -0.13 1.27
C GLY A 33 -11.25 -1.31 0.36
N LEU A 34 -11.09 -2.50 0.94
CA LEU A 34 -10.95 -3.75 0.18
C LEU A 34 -12.08 -4.71 0.47
N SER A 35 -12.59 -5.37 -0.57
CA SER A 35 -13.46 -6.53 -0.41
C SER A 35 -12.63 -7.79 -0.19
N LEU A 36 -12.55 -8.23 1.07
CA LEU A 36 -11.77 -9.37 1.52
C LEU A 36 -12.66 -10.53 1.98
N MET A 37 -12.16 -11.74 1.80
CA MET A 37 -12.72 -12.97 2.35
C MET A 37 -12.22 -13.20 3.78
N GLY A 38 -12.95 -14.01 4.56
CA GLY A 38 -12.60 -14.28 5.96
C GLY A 38 -11.20 -14.87 6.14
N TRP A 39 -10.76 -15.75 5.25
CA TRP A 39 -9.41 -16.35 5.30
C TRP A 39 -8.30 -15.33 4.99
N GLU A 40 -8.58 -14.36 4.10
CA GLU A 40 -7.64 -13.28 3.77
C GLU A 40 -7.40 -12.40 4.98
N VAL A 41 -8.47 -12.04 5.71
CA VAL A 41 -8.36 -11.24 6.95
C VAL A 41 -7.51 -11.97 8.00
N LYS A 42 -7.71 -13.28 8.19
CA LYS A 42 -6.88 -14.09 9.12
C LYS A 42 -5.40 -14.09 8.71
N SER A 43 -5.12 -14.27 7.42
CA SER A 43 -3.76 -14.29 6.88
C SER A 43 -3.07 -12.92 7.01
N ILE A 44 -3.80 -11.84 6.76
CA ILE A 44 -3.33 -10.46 6.95
C ILE A 44 -3.01 -10.17 8.42
N ARG A 45 -3.80 -10.68 9.37
CA ARG A 45 -3.48 -10.56 10.81
C ARG A 45 -2.18 -11.26 11.19
N MET A 46 -1.80 -12.32 10.48
CA MET A 46 -0.51 -13.00 10.63
C MET A 46 0.62 -12.36 9.81
N GLY A 47 0.37 -11.21 9.16
CA GLY A 47 1.38 -10.51 8.35
C GLY A 47 1.72 -11.20 7.03
N LYS A 48 0.93 -12.18 6.60
CA LYS A 48 1.17 -12.96 5.38
C LYS A 48 0.61 -12.28 4.12
N VAL A 49 1.09 -11.08 3.83
CA VAL A 49 0.68 -10.30 2.66
C VAL A 49 1.86 -9.63 1.98
N ASN A 50 1.86 -9.64 0.65
CA ASN A 50 2.86 -8.96 -0.18
C ASN A 50 2.18 -7.96 -1.12
N LEU A 51 2.72 -6.73 -1.16
CA LEU A 51 2.24 -5.63 -1.98
C LEU A 51 3.18 -5.21 -3.13
N SER A 52 4.30 -5.91 -3.32
CA SER A 52 5.41 -5.42 -4.13
C SER A 52 5.05 -5.21 -5.61
N ASP A 53 4.34 -6.17 -6.21
CA ASP A 53 4.01 -6.18 -7.64
C ASP A 53 2.54 -5.89 -7.90
N CYS A 54 1.91 -5.15 -6.99
CA CYS A 54 0.51 -4.82 -7.07
C CYS A 54 0.25 -3.59 -7.93
N TYR A 55 -0.84 -3.63 -8.68
CA TYR A 55 -1.37 -2.47 -9.40
C TYR A 55 -2.89 -2.46 -9.31
N VAL A 56 -3.47 -1.28 -9.58
CA VAL A 56 -4.91 -1.09 -9.61
C VAL A 56 -5.32 -0.67 -11.02
N PHE A 57 -6.38 -1.29 -11.52
CA PHE A 57 -6.98 -0.93 -12.79
C PHE A 57 -8.47 -0.67 -12.60
N LEU A 58 -9.02 0.13 -13.51
CA LEU A 58 -10.43 0.46 -13.55
C LEU A 58 -11.09 -0.37 -14.65
N LYS A 59 -12.24 -0.96 -14.33
CA LYS A 59 -13.05 -1.72 -15.29
C LYS A 59 -14.52 -1.52 -14.97
N ASN A 60 -15.32 -1.16 -15.97
CA ASN A 60 -16.77 -0.97 -15.84
C ASN A 60 -17.18 0.00 -14.72
N GLY A 61 -16.39 1.06 -14.49
CA GLY A 61 -16.65 2.03 -13.42
C GLY A 61 -16.33 1.53 -12.01
N GLU A 62 -15.59 0.43 -11.87
CA GLU A 62 -15.12 -0.12 -10.59
C GLU A 62 -13.60 -0.23 -10.58
N ALA A 63 -13.00 -0.16 -9.38
CA ALA A 63 -11.56 -0.33 -9.19
C ALA A 63 -11.23 -1.73 -8.68
N PHE A 64 -10.25 -2.37 -9.31
CA PHE A 64 -9.76 -3.68 -8.95
C PHE A 64 -8.26 -3.63 -8.71
N MET A 65 -7.82 -4.27 -7.63
CA MET A 65 -6.42 -4.47 -7.31
C MET A 65 -6.00 -5.89 -7.69
N HIS A 66 -4.89 -5.99 -8.42
CA HIS A 66 -4.28 -7.24 -8.85
C HIS A 66 -2.83 -7.34 -8.35
N GLY A 67 -2.29 -8.55 -8.29
CA GLY A 67 -0.91 -8.82 -7.87
C GLY A 67 -0.68 -8.79 -6.36
N CYS A 68 -1.75 -8.62 -5.56
CA CYS A 68 -1.68 -8.68 -4.10
C CYS A 68 -1.77 -10.12 -3.62
N THR A 69 -0.62 -10.67 -3.25
CA THR A 69 -0.51 -12.04 -2.77
C THR A 69 -0.78 -12.10 -1.28
N ILE A 70 -1.84 -12.83 -0.90
CA ILE A 70 -2.16 -13.16 0.48
C ILE A 70 -1.95 -14.66 0.66
N ILE A 71 -0.95 -15.05 1.46
CA ILE A 71 -0.60 -16.46 1.60
C ILE A 71 -1.61 -17.12 2.55
N PRO A 72 -2.36 -18.14 2.09
CA PRO A 72 -3.33 -18.83 2.92
C PRO A 72 -2.65 -19.51 4.12
N LEU A 73 -3.40 -19.61 5.20
CA LEU A 73 -2.96 -20.35 6.38
C LEU A 73 -3.22 -21.84 6.21
N ASN A 74 -2.36 -22.68 6.78
CA ASN A 74 -2.59 -24.13 6.83
C ASN A 74 -3.87 -24.48 7.60
N THR A 75 -4.34 -23.56 8.46
CA THR A 75 -5.60 -23.65 9.21
C THR A 75 -6.80 -23.07 8.46
N ALA A 76 -6.63 -22.66 7.20
CA ALA A 76 -7.74 -22.23 6.37
C ALA A 76 -8.66 -23.43 6.10
N SER A 77 -9.97 -23.16 5.97
CA SER A 77 -10.96 -24.21 5.73
C SER A 77 -10.71 -24.90 4.40
N THR A 78 -10.68 -26.23 4.40
CA THR A 78 -10.55 -27.06 3.19
C THR A 78 -11.71 -26.86 2.21
N HIS A 79 -12.85 -26.36 2.69
CA HIS A 79 -14.05 -26.12 1.88
C HIS A 79 -14.03 -24.79 1.12
N VAL A 80 -12.99 -23.96 1.30
CA VAL A 80 -12.87 -22.66 0.64
C VAL A 80 -11.65 -22.67 -0.27
N VAL A 81 -11.86 -22.38 -1.55
CA VAL A 81 -10.76 -22.19 -2.51
C VAL A 81 -10.02 -20.90 -2.13
N CYS A 82 -8.83 -21.06 -1.56
CA CYS A 82 -7.99 -19.95 -1.12
C CYS A 82 -7.00 -19.56 -2.23
N ASP A 83 -7.46 -18.83 -3.24
CA ASP A 83 -6.59 -18.27 -4.28
C ASP A 83 -5.76 -17.10 -3.71
N PRO A 84 -4.41 -17.22 -3.61
CA PRO A 84 -3.56 -16.18 -3.06
C PRO A 84 -3.54 -14.86 -3.86
N ILE A 85 -3.78 -14.91 -5.17
CA ILE A 85 -3.60 -13.78 -6.11
C ILE A 85 -4.96 -13.23 -6.57
N ARG A 86 -6.06 -13.72 -5.99
CA ARG A 86 -7.43 -13.30 -6.30
C ARG A 86 -7.57 -11.78 -6.48
N LEU A 87 -8.21 -11.38 -7.57
CA LEU A 87 -8.61 -9.99 -7.84
C LEU A 87 -9.45 -9.44 -6.69
N LYS A 88 -9.04 -8.28 -6.16
CA LYS A 88 -9.69 -7.63 -5.01
C LYS A 88 -10.37 -6.35 -5.47
N LYS A 89 -11.69 -6.30 -5.34
CA LYS A 89 -12.45 -5.07 -5.58
C LYS A 89 -12.12 -4.03 -4.51
N LEU A 90 -11.85 -2.81 -4.96
CA LEU A 90 -11.64 -1.64 -4.11
C LEU A 90 -12.96 -0.88 -3.93
N LEU A 91 -13.18 -0.42 -2.70
CA LEU A 91 -14.37 0.32 -2.30
C LEU A 91 -13.99 1.80 -2.19
N LEU A 92 -14.41 2.55 -3.20
CA LEU A 92 -14.21 3.98 -3.38
C LEU A 92 -15.56 4.65 -3.65
N SER A 93 -15.65 5.96 -3.40
CA SER A 93 -16.84 6.73 -3.79
C SER A 93 -16.91 6.90 -5.31
N ARG A 94 -18.11 7.16 -5.84
CA ARG A 94 -18.30 7.33 -7.28
C ARG A 94 -17.47 8.49 -7.86
N LYS A 95 -17.44 9.62 -7.14
CA LYS A 95 -16.64 10.80 -7.53
C LYS A 95 -15.14 10.50 -7.60
N GLU A 96 -14.63 9.70 -6.67
CA GLU A 96 -13.23 9.27 -6.67
C GLU A 96 -12.91 8.34 -7.86
N LEU A 97 -13.82 7.41 -8.18
CA LEU A 97 -13.68 6.51 -9.32
C LEU A 97 -13.67 7.26 -10.66
N ASP A 98 -14.60 8.20 -10.84
CA ASP A 98 -14.68 9.01 -12.06
C ASP A 98 -13.43 9.91 -12.21
N LYS A 99 -12.92 10.46 -11.10
CA LYS A 99 -11.66 11.24 -11.08
C LYS A 99 -10.47 10.38 -11.50
N LEU A 100 -10.34 9.19 -10.93
CA LEU A 100 -9.27 8.25 -11.26
C LEU A 100 -9.33 7.85 -12.74
N ALA A 101 -10.53 7.54 -13.26
CA ALA A 101 -10.72 7.17 -14.67
C ALA A 101 -10.23 8.29 -15.60
N GLY A 102 -10.64 9.54 -15.34
CA GLY A 102 -10.23 10.68 -16.15
C GLY A 102 -8.72 10.93 -16.13
N LEU A 103 -8.04 10.71 -15.00
CA LEU A 103 -6.59 10.91 -14.88
C LEU A 103 -5.79 9.79 -15.54
N VAL A 104 -6.23 8.54 -15.38
CA VAL A 104 -5.59 7.39 -16.02
C VAL A 104 -5.70 7.50 -17.55
N GLU A 105 -6.89 7.76 -18.09
CA GLU A 105 -7.13 7.81 -19.53
C GLU A 105 -6.48 9.02 -20.21
N ARG A 106 -6.55 10.21 -19.60
CA ARG A 106 -6.06 11.45 -20.25
C ARG A 106 -4.57 11.68 -20.11
N GLN A 107 -4.00 11.33 -18.95
CA GLN A 107 -2.62 11.71 -18.60
C GLN A 107 -1.68 10.51 -18.45
N GLY A 108 -2.19 9.29 -18.65
CA GLY A 108 -1.38 8.06 -18.62
C GLY A 108 -0.84 7.73 -17.23
N TYR A 109 -1.53 8.16 -16.16
CA TYR A 109 -1.15 7.78 -14.80
C TYR A 109 -1.43 6.30 -14.54
N SER A 110 -0.59 5.69 -13.71
CA SER A 110 -0.82 4.36 -13.16
C SER A 110 -1.32 4.45 -11.72
N ILE A 111 -2.29 3.62 -11.35
CA ILE A 111 -2.77 3.58 -9.97
C ILE A 111 -2.04 2.46 -9.23
N ILE A 112 -1.31 2.81 -8.17
CA ILE A 112 -0.43 1.88 -7.47
C ILE A 112 -0.75 1.90 -5.98
N PRO A 113 -0.90 0.74 -5.33
CA PRO A 113 -1.06 0.65 -3.90
C PRO A 113 0.29 0.92 -3.19
N ILE A 114 0.28 1.85 -2.25
CA ILE A 114 1.45 2.33 -1.52
C ILE A 114 1.57 1.61 -0.18
N SER A 115 0.47 1.52 0.55
CA SER A 115 0.45 0.97 1.90
C SER A 115 -0.89 0.30 2.22
N MET A 116 -0.85 -0.71 3.08
CA MET A 116 -2.03 -1.35 3.64
C MET A 116 -1.95 -1.24 5.16
N TYR A 117 -3.06 -0.88 5.80
CA TYR A 117 -3.11 -0.65 7.24
C TYR A 117 -4.48 -0.95 7.84
N TRP A 118 -4.51 -1.16 9.15
CA TRP A 118 -5.74 -1.29 9.91
C TRP A 118 -6.33 0.07 10.25
N ARG A 119 -7.58 0.31 9.85
CA ARG A 119 -8.37 1.47 10.26
C ARG A 119 -9.35 1.05 11.36
N LYS A 120 -9.27 1.75 12.50
CA LYS A 120 -10.08 1.45 13.71
C LYS A 120 -9.97 -0.01 14.18
N GLY A 121 -8.80 -0.65 13.98
CA GLY A 121 -8.48 -2.00 14.47
C GLY A 121 -9.11 -3.18 13.73
N ALA A 122 -10.20 -2.97 12.99
CA ALA A 122 -10.97 -4.06 12.36
C ALA A 122 -10.89 -4.06 10.83
N TRP A 123 -10.83 -2.88 10.19
CA TRP A 123 -10.98 -2.77 8.75
C TRP A 123 -9.64 -2.59 8.06
N VAL A 124 -9.38 -3.41 7.04
CA VAL A 124 -8.20 -3.25 6.19
C VAL A 124 -8.49 -2.12 5.20
N LYS A 125 -7.56 -1.17 5.12
CA LYS A 125 -7.55 -0.09 4.14
C LYS A 125 -6.27 -0.16 3.33
N VAL A 126 -6.36 0.24 2.07
CA VAL A 126 -5.20 0.42 1.18
C VAL A 126 -5.13 1.88 0.76
N GLU A 127 -3.96 2.46 0.90
CA GLU A 127 -3.62 3.74 0.30
C GLU A 127 -3.18 3.48 -1.13
N ILE A 128 -3.88 4.07 -2.08
CA ILE A 128 -3.51 4.05 -3.50
C ILE A 128 -3.01 5.43 -3.91
N GLY A 129 -2.05 5.47 -4.81
CA GLY A 129 -1.52 6.69 -5.37
C GLY A 129 -1.59 6.71 -6.89
N LEU A 130 -1.84 7.90 -7.43
CA LEU A 130 -1.66 8.19 -8.85
C LEU A 130 -0.17 8.42 -9.10
N GLY A 131 0.47 7.42 -9.70
CA GLY A 131 1.89 7.36 -9.94
C GLY A 131 2.24 7.61 -11.40
N LYS A 132 3.22 8.49 -11.63
CA LYS A 132 3.92 8.60 -12.91
C LYS A 132 5.30 7.95 -12.77
N GLY A 133 5.71 7.15 -13.74
CA GLY A 133 7.01 6.50 -13.72
C GLY A 133 8.15 7.53 -13.63
N LYS A 134 9.10 7.30 -12.72
CA LYS A 134 10.31 8.13 -12.61
C LYS A 134 11.28 7.82 -13.75
N LYS A 135 12.00 8.85 -14.19
CA LYS A 135 13.10 8.66 -15.15
C LYS A 135 14.28 7.99 -14.46
N ASP A 136 15.14 7.33 -15.21
CA ASP A 136 16.29 6.61 -14.63
C ASP A 136 17.29 7.54 -13.95
N HIS A 137 17.37 8.80 -14.39
CA HIS A 137 18.14 9.84 -13.70
C HIS A 137 17.64 10.04 -12.26
N ASP A 138 16.34 10.25 -12.08
CA ASP A 138 15.71 10.47 -10.78
C ASP A 138 15.90 9.25 -9.85
N LYS A 139 15.83 8.04 -10.40
CA LYS A 139 16.08 6.80 -9.64
C LYS A 139 17.51 6.72 -9.10
N ARG A 140 18.50 7.18 -9.89
CA ARG A 140 19.91 7.20 -9.45
C ARG A 140 20.13 8.18 -8.32
N GLU A 141 19.49 9.35 -8.36
CA GLU A 141 19.55 10.34 -7.28
C GLU A 141 18.93 9.80 -5.98
N ASP A 142 17.75 9.17 -6.08
CA ASP A 142 17.09 8.53 -4.93
C ASP A 142 17.97 7.44 -4.29
N THR A 143 18.65 6.63 -5.10
CA THR A 143 19.58 5.60 -4.61
C THR A 143 20.76 6.23 -3.86
N LYS A 144 21.42 7.23 -4.45
CA LYS A 144 22.54 7.94 -3.82
C LYS A 144 22.14 8.59 -2.50
N ALA A 145 20.99 9.27 -2.48
CA ALA A 145 20.47 9.93 -1.28
C ALA A 145 20.19 8.90 -0.17
N ARG A 146 19.62 7.74 -0.52
CA ARG A 146 19.35 6.66 0.41
C ARG A 146 20.63 6.03 0.96
N GLU A 147 21.63 5.79 0.12
CA GLU A 147 22.93 5.28 0.55
C GLU A 147 23.62 6.24 1.53
N TRP A 148 23.59 7.53 1.21
CA TRP A 148 24.13 8.59 2.07
C TRP A 148 23.44 8.67 3.45
N GLU A 149 22.11 8.55 3.50
CA GLU A 149 21.37 8.50 4.77
C GLU A 149 21.74 7.28 5.61
N VAL A 150 21.94 6.12 4.97
CA VAL A 150 22.36 4.89 5.67
C VAL A 150 23.80 5.03 6.22
N GLU A 151 24.71 5.61 5.45
CA GLU A 151 26.10 5.90 5.86
C GLU A 151 26.12 6.81 7.10
N LYS A 152 25.41 7.95 7.05
CA LYS A 152 25.27 8.89 8.16
C LYS A 152 24.74 8.23 9.43
N ALA A 153 23.67 7.44 9.30
CA ALA A 153 23.08 6.74 10.44
C ALA A 153 24.06 5.75 11.09
N ARG A 154 24.92 5.10 10.29
CA ARG A 154 25.98 4.21 10.79
C ARG A 154 27.07 4.97 11.55
N VAL A 155 27.51 6.12 11.03
CA VAL A 155 28.53 6.97 11.69
C VAL A 155 28.01 7.48 13.04
N MET A 156 26.82 8.08 13.07
CA MET A 156 26.20 8.59 14.32
C MET A 156 26.02 7.49 15.37
N LYS A 157 25.67 6.26 14.95
CA LYS A 157 25.52 5.13 15.88
C LYS A 157 26.87 4.67 16.45
N LYS A 158 27.95 4.68 15.66
CA LYS A 158 29.30 4.35 16.13
C LYS A 158 29.80 5.36 17.16
N GLU A 159 29.55 6.65 16.96
CA GLU A 159 29.94 7.70 17.92
C GLU A 159 29.22 7.54 19.26
N LYS A 160 27.91 7.26 19.23
CA LYS A 160 27.08 7.10 20.44
C LYS A 160 27.37 5.83 21.25
N THR A 161 28.11 4.87 20.68
CA THR A 161 28.48 3.61 21.36
C THR A 161 29.89 3.68 21.95
N ARG A 162 30.67 4.73 21.65
CA ARG A 162 32.06 4.92 22.11
C ARG A 162 32.19 5.92 23.28
N GLY A 163 31.07 6.43 23.79
CA GLY A 163 30.98 7.22 25.02
C GLY A 163 30.00 6.58 26.00
#